data_AF-A0A668SRE7-F1
#
_entry.id   AF-A0A668SRE7-F1
#
_cell.length_a   1.000
_cell.length_b   1.000
_cell.length_c   1.000
_cell.angle_alpha   90.00
_cell.angle_beta   90.00
_cell.angle_gamma   90.00
#
_symmetry.space_group_name_H-M   'P 1'
#
loop_
_entity.id
_entity.type
_entity.pdbx_description
1 polymer ?
#
loop_
_entity_poly.entity_id
_entity_poly.type
_entity_poly.pdbx_seq_one_letter_code
_entity_poly.pdbx_strand_id
1 'polypeptide(L)'
;CCCSVEKIITAESGQDVTLTCRAPNNNIIVVKWSRADLGDEYVFVYRDGQFVPDDQHPSSKNRVDLQDRQMKDGDVSLILKDVTINDTGTYKCRVVHNVGGRMTLIGHLTLSVVDPPGDCFLVVDVLSSWSEIKVKLETFRITMSSKCAEV
;
A
#
# COMPACT_ATOMS: atom_id res chain seq x y z
N CYS A 1 22.49 -7.60 21.78
CA CYS A 1 21.95 -6.92 20.59
C CYS A 1 20.51 -7.34 20.40
N CYS A 2 19.55 -6.41 20.42
CA CYS A 2 18.20 -6.73 19.96
C CYS A 2 18.26 -6.84 18.44
N CYS A 3 18.06 -8.04 17.90
CA CYS A 3 17.76 -8.17 16.48
C CYS A 3 16.44 -7.43 16.24
N SER A 4 16.47 -6.34 15.48
CA SER A 4 15.25 -5.75 14.93
C SER A 4 14.64 -6.78 14.00
N VAL A 5 13.60 -7.47 14.47
CA VAL A 5 12.82 -8.39 13.64
C VAL A 5 12.18 -7.57 12.54
N GLU A 6 12.55 -7.83 11.30
CA GLU A 6 11.91 -7.21 10.16
C GLU A 6 10.49 -7.74 10.05
N LYS A 7 9.53 -6.82 10.01
CA LYS A 7 8.12 -7.16 9.87
C LYS A 7 7.75 -7.19 8.39
N ILE A 8 7.45 -8.37 7.88
CA ILE A 8 7.05 -8.58 6.49
C ILE A 8 5.60 -9.06 6.46
N ILE A 9 4.78 -8.42 5.63
CA ILE A 9 3.42 -8.83 5.32
C ILE A 9 3.38 -9.23 3.86
N THR A 10 2.95 -10.45 3.58
CA THR A 10 2.75 -10.94 2.20
C THR A 10 1.26 -11.01 1.91
N ALA A 11 0.86 -10.58 0.72
CA ALA A 11 -0.51 -10.64 0.26
C ALA A 11 -0.57 -10.92 -1.24
N GLU A 12 -1.69 -11.47 -1.69
CA GLU A 12 -1.97 -11.63 -3.11
C GLU A 12 -2.60 -10.36 -3.67
N SER A 13 -2.35 -10.06 -4.94
CA SER A 13 -2.99 -8.94 -5.62
C SER A 13 -4.53 -9.09 -5.55
N GLY A 14 -5.23 -8.01 -5.24
CA GLY A 14 -6.68 -7.97 -5.06
C GLY A 14 -7.16 -8.18 -3.62
N GLN A 15 -6.27 -8.50 -2.68
CA GLN A 15 -6.64 -8.69 -1.27
C GLN A 15 -6.69 -7.36 -0.49
N ASP A 16 -7.44 -7.37 0.61
CA ASP A 16 -7.37 -6.33 1.63
C ASP A 16 -6.34 -6.75 2.68
N VAL A 17 -5.40 -5.85 3.01
CA VAL A 17 -4.33 -6.10 3.98
C VAL A 17 -4.40 -5.15 5.16
N THR A 18 -4.02 -5.65 6.33
CA THR A 18 -3.88 -4.80 7.52
C THR A 18 -2.41 -4.60 7.85
N LEU A 19 -1.93 -3.38 7.60
CA LEU A 19 -0.58 -2.92 7.96
C LEU A 19 -0.55 -2.65 9.47
N THR A 20 -0.10 -3.63 10.23
CA THR A 20 -0.23 -3.60 11.69
C THR A 20 0.80 -2.68 12.35
N CYS A 21 0.33 -1.77 13.21
CA CYS A 21 1.19 -0.86 13.99
C CYS A 21 0.54 -0.54 15.33
N ARG A 22 1.31 -0.65 16.42
CA ARG A 22 0.85 -0.36 17.78
C ARG A 22 1.81 0.58 18.49
N ALA A 23 1.33 1.75 18.88
CA ALA A 23 2.09 2.69 19.68
C ALA A 23 2.10 2.26 21.16
N PRO A 24 3.17 2.57 21.92
CA PRO A 24 3.29 2.15 23.32
C PRO A 24 2.36 2.92 24.27
N ASN A 25 1.89 4.11 23.88
CA ASN A 25 1.09 4.99 24.72
C ASN A 25 -0.25 5.31 24.05
N ASN A 26 -1.28 5.49 24.88
CA ASN A 26 -2.55 6.06 24.49
C ASN A 26 -2.42 7.60 24.39
N ASN A 27 -3.42 8.31 23.86
CA ASN A 27 -3.42 9.77 23.57
C ASN A 27 -2.77 10.19 22.24
N ILE A 28 -3.03 9.44 21.18
CA ILE A 28 -2.58 9.76 19.82
C ILE A 28 -3.54 10.79 19.20
N ILE A 29 -3.00 11.88 18.66
CA ILE A 29 -3.77 12.95 18.00
C ILE A 29 -3.56 12.98 16.48
N VAL A 30 -2.44 12.44 16.00
CA VAL A 30 -2.12 12.31 14.57
C VAL A 30 -1.54 10.94 14.31
N VAL A 31 -2.01 10.28 13.26
CA VAL A 31 -1.43 9.08 12.66
C VAL A 31 -1.03 9.43 11.23
N LYS A 32 0.22 9.12 10.86
CA LYS A 32 0.72 9.24 9.49
C LYS A 32 1.32 7.91 9.04
N TRP A 33 0.77 7.37 7.96
CA TRP A 33 1.36 6.29 7.19
C TRP A 33 2.00 6.86 5.92
N SER A 34 3.25 6.49 5.70
CA SER A 34 4.05 6.91 4.55
C SER A 34 4.79 5.71 3.99
N ARG A 35 5.16 5.75 2.70
CA ARG A 35 6.09 4.79 2.13
C ARG A 35 7.47 5.41 1.95
N ALA A 36 8.50 4.58 2.00
CA ALA A 36 9.89 5.04 1.89
C ALA A 36 10.24 5.59 0.50
N ASP A 37 9.55 5.15 -0.55
CA ASP A 37 9.80 5.47 -1.96
C ASP A 37 9.00 6.68 -2.47
N LEU A 38 8.03 7.19 -1.71
CA LEU A 38 7.13 8.28 -2.12
C LEU A 38 7.57 9.68 -1.66
N GLY A 39 8.75 9.82 -1.06
CA GLY A 39 9.24 11.12 -0.57
C GLY A 39 8.35 11.74 0.51
N ASP A 40 7.82 12.93 0.24
CA ASP A 40 6.95 13.69 1.16
C ASP A 40 5.46 13.30 1.07
N GLU A 41 5.07 12.65 -0.04
CA GLU A 41 3.71 12.14 -0.22
C GLU A 41 3.40 11.03 0.79
N TYR A 42 2.13 10.92 1.16
CA TYR A 42 1.70 9.99 2.18
C TYR A 42 0.59 9.08 1.70
N VAL A 43 0.52 7.92 2.34
CA VAL A 43 -0.51 6.91 2.06
C VAL A 43 -1.79 7.26 2.80
N PHE A 44 -1.66 7.67 4.06
CA PHE A 44 -2.80 7.99 4.91
C PHE A 44 -2.42 8.95 6.05
N VAL A 45 -3.27 9.93 6.32
CA VAL A 45 -3.19 10.79 7.51
C VAL A 45 -4.55 10.84 8.20
N TYR A 46 -4.54 10.65 9.51
CA TYR A 46 -5.69 10.86 10.40
C TYR A 46 -5.28 11.80 11.51
N ARG A 47 -6.05 12.87 11.71
CA ARG A 47 -5.73 13.95 12.63
C ARG A 47 -6.98 14.44 13.32
N ASP A 48 -6.90 14.63 14.63
CA ASP A 48 -7.96 15.25 15.44
C ASP A 48 -9.34 14.59 15.23
N GLY A 49 -9.34 13.26 15.05
CA GLY A 49 -10.56 12.46 14.84
C GLY A 49 -11.10 12.47 13.40
N GLN A 50 -10.34 12.98 12.43
CA GLN A 50 -10.79 13.09 11.04
C GLN A 50 -9.72 12.60 10.07
N PHE A 51 -10.18 12.04 8.95
CA PHE A 51 -9.32 11.69 7.82
C PHE A 51 -8.92 12.96 7.04
N VAL A 52 -7.63 13.08 6.71
CA VAL A 52 -7.08 14.21 5.96
C VAL A 52 -6.67 13.72 4.57
N PRO A 53 -7.34 14.16 3.48
CA PRO A 53 -7.05 13.71 2.12
C PRO A 53 -5.96 14.52 1.38
N ASP A 54 -5.53 15.67 1.92
CA ASP A 54 -4.67 16.65 1.24
C ASP A 54 -3.24 16.13 1.01
N ASP A 55 -2.72 16.03 -0.21
CA ASP A 55 -1.39 15.43 -0.51
C ASP A 55 -1.32 13.90 -0.30
N GLN A 56 -2.47 13.23 -0.25
CA GLN A 56 -2.52 11.79 -0.32
C GLN A 56 -2.07 11.29 -1.71
N HIS A 57 -1.14 10.33 -1.73
CA HIS A 57 -0.63 9.74 -2.96
C HIS A 57 -1.78 9.15 -3.80
N PRO A 58 -1.89 9.47 -5.11
CA PRO A 58 -3.02 9.08 -5.94
C PRO A 58 -3.33 7.58 -5.93
N SER A 59 -2.31 6.73 -5.87
CA SER A 59 -2.52 5.27 -5.84
C SER A 59 -3.30 4.81 -4.61
N SER A 60 -3.21 5.48 -3.46
CA SER A 60 -3.82 5.04 -2.21
C SER A 60 -5.19 5.65 -1.95
N LYS A 61 -5.66 6.58 -2.79
CA LYS A 61 -6.94 7.27 -2.62
C LYS A 61 -8.10 6.29 -2.60
N ASN A 62 -9.04 6.49 -1.67
CA ASN A 62 -10.24 5.67 -1.47
C ASN A 62 -9.98 4.19 -1.14
N ARG A 63 -8.73 3.78 -0.89
CA ARG A 63 -8.35 2.40 -0.58
C ARG A 63 -7.86 2.20 0.85
N VAL A 64 -7.85 3.24 1.68
CA VAL A 64 -7.24 3.20 3.03
C VAL A 64 -8.18 3.67 4.13
N ASP A 65 -8.10 3.01 5.29
CA ASP A 65 -8.80 3.41 6.53
C ASP A 65 -8.05 2.89 7.77
N LEU A 66 -8.32 3.43 8.95
CA LEU A 66 -7.85 2.84 10.20
C LEU A 66 -8.65 1.57 10.52
N GLN A 67 -7.96 0.55 11.04
CA GLN A 67 -8.61 -0.65 11.57
C GLN A 67 -9.52 -0.32 12.75
N ASP A 68 -9.05 0.54 13.66
CA ASP A 68 -9.86 1.10 14.74
C ASP A 68 -9.68 2.63 14.80
N ARG A 69 -10.73 3.37 14.44
CA ARG A 69 -10.74 4.84 14.50
C ARG A 69 -10.69 5.39 15.93
N GLN A 70 -11.02 4.57 16.94
CA GLN A 70 -10.83 4.93 18.34
C GLN A 70 -9.38 4.75 18.80
N MET A 71 -8.55 4.07 18.00
CA MET A 71 -7.13 3.80 18.27
C MET A 71 -6.90 3.21 19.67
N LYS A 72 -7.76 2.28 20.09
CA LYS A 72 -7.69 1.67 21.41
C LYS A 72 -6.38 0.91 21.57
N ASP A 73 -5.82 0.96 22.79
CA ASP A 73 -4.55 0.30 23.13
C ASP A 73 -3.38 0.68 22.20
N GLY A 74 -3.44 1.88 21.63
CA GLY A 74 -2.45 2.41 20.69
C GLY A 74 -2.48 1.74 19.31
N ASP A 75 -3.54 0.99 18.97
CA ASP A 75 -3.68 0.35 17.67
C ASP A 75 -3.96 1.39 16.57
N VAL A 76 -2.99 1.59 15.70
CA VAL A 76 -3.04 2.53 14.58
C VAL A 76 -2.82 1.81 13.25
N SER A 77 -3.22 0.54 13.22
CA SER A 77 -3.11 -0.32 12.05
C SER A 77 -3.95 0.22 10.90
N LEU A 78 -3.37 0.20 9.70
CA LEU A 78 -3.99 0.71 8.48
C LEU A 78 -4.53 -0.46 7.65
N ILE A 79 -5.80 -0.39 7.27
CA ILE A 79 -6.36 -1.25 6.25
C ILE A 79 -6.02 -0.63 4.89
N LEU A 80 -5.37 -1.38 4.01
CA LEU A 80 -5.15 -1.04 2.60
C LEU A 80 -5.89 -2.07 1.74
N LYS A 81 -6.84 -1.60 0.96
CA LYS A 81 -7.76 -2.42 0.17
C LYS A 81 -7.26 -2.66 -1.25
N ASP A 82 -7.68 -3.77 -1.82
CA ASP A 82 -7.43 -4.11 -3.23
C ASP A 82 -5.97 -3.87 -3.62
N VAL A 83 -5.05 -4.55 -2.90
CA VAL A 83 -3.62 -4.33 -3.08
C VAL A 83 -3.14 -4.78 -4.46
N THR A 84 -2.19 -4.05 -5.02
CA THR A 84 -1.58 -4.35 -6.31
C THR A 84 -0.07 -4.51 -6.14
N ILE A 85 0.63 -5.04 -7.15
CA ILE A 85 2.10 -5.13 -7.14
C ILE A 85 2.76 -3.77 -6.84
N ASN A 86 2.15 -2.67 -7.31
CA ASN A 86 2.62 -1.30 -7.08
C ASN A 86 2.52 -0.85 -5.61
N ASP A 87 1.73 -1.55 -4.80
CA ASP A 87 1.62 -1.31 -3.36
C ASP A 87 2.78 -1.92 -2.57
N THR A 88 3.59 -2.78 -3.19
CA THR A 88 4.80 -3.35 -2.59
C THR A 88 5.76 -2.24 -2.16
N GLY A 89 6.30 -2.35 -0.95
CA GLY A 89 7.28 -1.40 -0.44
C GLY A 89 7.37 -1.36 1.08
N THR A 90 8.25 -0.49 1.58
CA THR A 90 8.43 -0.29 3.02
C THR A 90 7.54 0.86 3.50
N TYR A 91 6.60 0.51 4.38
CA TYR A 91 5.69 1.44 5.03
C TYR A 91 6.22 1.86 6.40
N LYS A 92 6.02 3.12 6.74
CA LYS A 92 6.44 3.73 8.01
C LYS A 92 5.22 4.29 8.72
N CYS A 93 5.01 3.81 9.94
CA CYS A 93 3.96 4.25 10.84
C CYS A 93 4.52 5.30 11.80
N ARG A 94 3.96 6.52 11.76
CA ARG A 94 4.32 7.60 12.66
C ARG A 94 3.10 8.14 13.39
N VAL A 95 3.32 8.58 14.61
CA VAL A 95 2.25 9.17 15.44
C VAL A 95 2.73 10.45 16.11
N VAL A 96 1.77 11.34 16.41
CA VAL A 96 1.96 12.44 17.35
C VAL A 96 1.08 12.17 18.56
N HIS A 97 1.68 12.21 19.75
CA HIS A 97 0.94 12.16 21.01
C HIS A 97 0.54 13.58 21.44
N ASN A 98 -0.60 13.69 22.11
CA ASN A 98 -1.09 14.95 22.68
C ASN A 98 -0.03 15.62 23.57
N VAL A 99 0.69 14.81 24.35
CA VAL A 99 1.80 15.27 25.19
C VAL A 99 3.09 15.23 24.38
N GLY A 100 3.68 16.41 24.15
CA GLY A 100 5.00 16.56 23.53
C GLY A 100 5.00 16.96 22.05
N GLY A 101 3.86 16.82 21.33
CA GLY A 101 3.65 17.38 19.99
C GLY A 101 4.61 16.91 18.89
N ARG A 102 5.52 15.97 19.19
CA ARG A 102 6.56 15.50 18.28
C ARG A 102 6.09 14.26 17.52
N MET A 103 6.24 14.30 16.20
CA MET A 103 6.06 13.12 15.34
C MET A 103 7.14 12.08 15.65
N THR A 104 6.71 10.86 15.99
CA THR A 104 7.58 9.75 16.39
C THR A 104 7.36 8.55 15.46
N LEU A 105 8.43 7.91 15.03
CA LEU A 105 8.37 6.66 14.28
C LEU A 105 8.09 5.51 15.25
N ILE A 106 6.95 4.84 15.07
CA ILE A 106 6.56 3.68 15.88
C ILE A 106 7.13 2.40 15.30
N GLY A 107 7.13 2.29 13.96
CA GLY A 107 7.68 1.13 13.29
C GLY A 107 7.68 1.26 11.78
N HIS A 108 8.35 0.29 11.15
CA HIS A 108 8.28 0.05 9.72
C HIS A 108 7.88 -1.40 9.45
N LEU A 109 7.31 -1.65 8.28
CA LEU A 109 7.05 -2.98 7.77
C LEU A 109 7.20 -2.99 6.26
N THR A 110 7.51 -4.15 5.72
CA THR A 110 7.58 -4.38 4.28
C THR A 110 6.32 -5.10 3.84
N LEU A 111 5.56 -4.51 2.91
CA LEU A 111 4.48 -5.19 2.21
C LEU A 111 5.04 -5.79 0.93
N SER A 112 4.82 -7.10 0.74
CA SER A 112 5.16 -7.84 -0.48
C SER A 112 3.87 -8.33 -1.13
N VAL A 113 3.48 -7.74 -2.26
CA VAL A 113 2.32 -8.18 -3.02
C VAL A 113 2.78 -9.12 -4.13
N VAL A 114 2.22 -10.32 -4.17
CA VAL A 114 2.50 -11.34 -5.19
C VAL A 114 1.28 -11.54 -6.07
N ASP A 115 1.49 -11.94 -7.32
CA ASP A 115 0.40 -12.43 -8.14
C ASP A 115 -0.11 -13.76 -7.57
N PRO A 116 -1.44 -13.98 -7.53
CA PRO A 116 -1.99 -15.27 -7.13
C PRO A 116 -1.50 -16.39 -8.08
N PRO A 117 -1.13 -17.57 -7.56
CA PRO A 117 -0.64 -18.67 -8.38
C PRO A 117 -1.77 -19.24 -9.26
N GLY A 118 -1.81 -18.80 -10.53
CA GLY A 118 -2.83 -19.15 -11.54
C GLY A 118 -4.11 -18.31 -11.33
N ASP A 119 -4.55 -17.46 -12.25
CA ASP A 119 -4.55 -17.56 -13.70
C ASP A 119 -3.78 -16.43 -14.39
N CYS A 120 -2.96 -16.81 -15.36
CA CYS A 120 -2.43 -15.91 -16.38
C CYS A 120 -3.60 -15.44 -17.26
N PHE A 121 -4.20 -14.30 -16.92
CA PHE A 121 -4.92 -13.39 -17.83
C PHE A 121 -5.99 -14.04 -18.75
N LEU A 122 -7.19 -14.32 -18.24
CA LEU A 122 -8.41 -14.48 -19.08
C LEU A 122 -8.91 -13.13 -19.67
N VAL A 123 -8.02 -12.18 -19.98
CA VAL A 123 -8.39 -10.90 -20.61
C VAL A 123 -7.51 -10.59 -21.84
N VAL A 124 -7.34 -11.58 -22.72
CA VAL A 124 -7.30 -11.29 -24.17
C VAL A 124 -8.70 -11.05 -24.76
N ASP A 125 -9.75 -11.04 -23.95
CA ASP A 125 -11.12 -10.72 -24.40
C ASP A 125 -11.36 -9.22 -24.69
N VAL A 126 -10.37 -8.34 -24.45
CA VAL A 126 -10.33 -6.99 -25.08
C VAL A 126 -9.76 -7.06 -26.50
N LEU A 127 -9.85 -8.20 -27.18
CA LEU A 127 -9.89 -8.25 -28.65
C LEU A 127 -11.34 -8.12 -29.19
N SER A 128 -12.35 -8.06 -28.33
CA SER A 128 -13.76 -8.09 -28.76
C SER A 128 -14.38 -6.76 -29.22
N SER A 129 -13.61 -5.66 -29.35
CA SER A 129 -14.14 -4.36 -29.83
C SER A 129 -13.28 -3.65 -30.88
N TRP A 130 -12.59 -4.40 -31.74
CA TRP A 130 -11.89 -3.85 -32.92
C TRP A 130 -12.17 -4.71 -34.15
N SER A 131 -13.43 -4.74 -34.60
CA SER A 131 -13.81 -5.34 -35.89
C SER A 131 -13.75 -4.36 -37.08
N GLU A 132 -13.16 -3.17 -36.94
CA GLU A 132 -13.02 -2.23 -38.06
C GLU A 132 -11.63 -1.57 -38.06
N ILE A 133 -11.02 -1.53 -39.25
CA ILE A 133 -9.75 -0.91 -39.64
C ILE A 133 -8.50 -1.82 -39.57
N LYS A 134 -8.25 -2.51 -40.68
CA LYS A 134 -6.93 -3.05 -41.06
C LYS A 134 -5.95 -1.92 -41.41
N VAL A 135 -4.66 -2.19 -41.14
CA VAL A 135 -3.43 -1.72 -41.81
C VAL A 135 -2.53 -0.74 -41.02
N LYS A 136 -1.25 -1.17 -40.84
CA LYS A 136 -0.02 -0.48 -40.36
C LYS A 136 0.04 -0.21 -38.85
N LEU A 137 0.83 -0.92 -38.03
CA LEU A 137 2.31 -1.00 -38.09
C LEU A 137 2.85 -2.27 -37.40
N GLU A 138 3.56 -3.11 -38.16
CA GLU A 138 4.30 -4.31 -37.72
C GLU A 138 5.64 -3.97 -37.02
N THR A 139 5.68 -2.95 -36.14
CA THR A 139 6.96 -2.48 -35.56
C THR A 139 6.98 -2.32 -34.04
N PHE A 140 5.92 -2.70 -33.32
CA PHE A 140 5.94 -2.72 -31.83
C PHE A 140 6.10 -4.13 -31.23
N ARG A 141 6.60 -5.09 -32.02
CA ARG A 141 6.75 -6.50 -31.65
C ARG A 141 8.02 -6.81 -30.83
N ILE A 142 8.72 -5.83 -30.26
CA ILE A 142 10.02 -6.10 -29.60
C ILE A 142 10.27 -5.21 -28.38
N THR A 143 9.42 -5.30 -27.34
CA THR A 143 9.85 -5.07 -25.94
C THR A 143 8.79 -5.56 -24.94
N MET A 144 8.44 -6.84 -25.00
CA MET A 144 7.85 -7.55 -23.86
C MET A 144 8.47 -8.95 -23.82
N SER A 145 9.79 -8.95 -23.70
CA SER A 145 10.61 -10.14 -23.57
C SER A 145 11.09 -10.24 -22.13
N SER A 146 11.11 -11.48 -21.64
CA SER A 146 11.74 -11.98 -20.41
C SER A 146 11.10 -11.58 -19.07
N LYS A 147 10.13 -12.39 -18.61
CA LYS A 147 10.19 -13.11 -17.32
C LYS A 147 8.90 -13.91 -17.05
N CYS A 148 8.63 -14.93 -17.86
CA CYS A 148 7.71 -16.02 -17.49
C CYS A 148 8.24 -17.33 -18.07
N ALA A 149 9.33 -17.87 -17.50
CA ALA A 149 9.74 -19.26 -17.63
C ALA A 149 10.94 -19.53 -16.70
N GLU A 150 10.68 -20.08 -15.52
CA GLU A 150 11.61 -20.92 -14.74
C GLU A 150 10.80 -21.54 -13.58
N VAL A 151 10.26 -22.74 -13.81
CA VAL A 151 10.53 -24.03 -13.11
C VAL A 151 9.92 -25.14 -13.96
#